data_AF-A0A6B3EMD7-F1
#
_entry.id   AF-A0A6B3EMD7-F1
#
_cell.length_a   1.000
_cell.length_b   1.000
_cell.length_c   1.000
_cell.angle_alpha   90.00
_cell.angle_beta   90.00
_cell.angle_gamma   90.00
#
_symmetry.space_group_name_H-M   'P 1'
#
loop_
_entity.id
_entity.type
_entity.pdbx_description
1 polymer ?
#
loop_
_entity_poly.entity_id
_entity_poly.type
_entity_poly.pdbx_seq_one_letter_code
_entity_poly.pdbx_strand_id
1 'polypeptide(L)'
;MFGILRRAVNPGRKGDRPAGTTKAPERRQHNLFDAAATFVAASAEDDQERMDEASGWVSPEALSFGVGELACRAVIALARERGESPEAVARDLLGLAGE
;
A
#
# COMPACT_ATOMS: atom_id res chain seq x y z
N MET A 1 31.47 -31.06 -30.82
CA MET A 1 31.59 -29.81 -31.60
C MET A 1 31.46 -28.65 -30.64
N PHE A 2 32.44 -27.73 -30.69
CA PHE A 2 32.58 -26.46 -29.95
C PHE A 2 32.97 -26.52 -28.47
N GLY A 3 34.23 -26.16 -28.21
CA GLY A 3 34.73 -25.79 -26.89
C GLY A 3 34.73 -24.27 -26.67
N ILE A 4 35.26 -23.89 -25.49
CA ILE A 4 36.25 -22.84 -25.20
C ILE A 4 35.94 -22.23 -23.82
N LEU A 5 36.88 -22.43 -22.89
CA LEU A 5 37.00 -21.72 -21.62
C LEU A 5 37.28 -20.22 -21.86
N ARG A 6 36.85 -19.36 -20.94
CA ARG A 6 37.77 -18.36 -20.33
C ARG A 6 37.22 -17.78 -19.01
N ARG A 7 38.11 -17.77 -18.02
CA ARG A 7 38.05 -17.07 -16.74
C ARG A 7 38.97 -15.86 -16.79
N ALA A 8 38.59 -14.74 -16.18
CA ALA A 8 39.50 -13.76 -15.59
C ALA A 8 38.76 -12.84 -14.59
N VAL A 9 39.46 -12.39 -13.54
CA VAL A 9 38.95 -11.67 -12.37
C VAL A 9 39.75 -10.37 -12.18
N ASN A 10 39.02 -9.26 -11.89
CA ASN A 10 39.37 -7.99 -11.19
C ASN A 10 40.52 -7.07 -11.71
N PRO A 11 40.72 -5.84 -11.16
CA PRO A 11 39.82 -4.90 -10.46
C PRO A 11 39.91 -3.43 -10.97
N GLY A 12 38.95 -2.59 -10.56
CA GLY A 12 39.22 -1.18 -10.19
C GLY A 12 39.01 -0.07 -11.22
N ARG A 13 38.04 0.82 -10.96
CA ARG A 13 38.35 2.25 -10.76
C ARG A 13 37.25 2.97 -9.99
N LYS A 14 37.73 3.64 -8.94
CA LYS A 14 37.07 4.54 -8.00
C LYS A 14 36.49 5.75 -8.75
N GLY A 15 35.17 5.89 -8.73
CA GLY A 15 34.46 7.09 -9.14
C GLY A 15 33.76 7.65 -7.91
N ASP A 16 34.21 8.83 -7.50
CA ASP A 16 33.73 9.66 -6.41
C ASP A 16 32.20 9.69 -6.36
N ARG A 17 31.60 8.98 -5.38
CA ARG A 17 30.21 9.25 -5.00
C ARG A 17 30.28 10.41 -4.02
N PRO A 18 29.72 11.60 -4.33
CA PRO A 18 29.68 12.66 -3.35
C PRO A 18 28.99 12.12 -2.11
N ALA A 19 29.64 12.36 -0.98
CA ALA A 19 29.21 11.98 0.35
C ALA A 19 27.70 12.17 0.45
N GLY A 20 27.01 11.08 0.77
CA GLY A 20 25.59 11.13 1.06
C GLY A 20 25.38 12.21 2.09
N THR A 21 24.75 13.31 1.66
CA THR A 21 24.01 14.12 2.59
C THR A 21 23.01 13.14 3.17
N THR A 22 23.25 12.74 4.42
CA THR A 22 22.21 12.20 5.27
C THR A 22 21.12 13.26 5.24
N LYS A 23 20.19 13.13 4.28
CA LYS A 23 18.90 13.76 4.39
C LYS A 23 18.44 13.32 5.78
N ALA A 24 18.37 14.29 6.70
CA ALA A 24 17.55 14.15 7.89
C ALA A 24 16.25 13.45 7.45
N PRO A 25 15.69 12.53 8.24
CA PRO A 25 14.47 11.85 7.82
C PRO A 25 13.44 12.94 7.51
N GLU A 26 13.28 13.26 6.22
CA GLU A 26 12.13 13.98 5.73
C GLU A 26 11.01 13.12 6.26
N ARG A 27 10.25 13.64 7.23
CA ARG A 27 8.99 13.06 7.65
C ARG A 27 8.31 12.71 6.34
N ARG A 28 8.34 11.42 5.97
CA ARG A 28 7.85 10.99 4.66
C ARG A 28 6.43 11.51 4.68
N GLN A 29 6.11 12.47 3.82
CA GLN A 29 4.72 12.87 3.67
C GLN A 29 3.98 11.58 3.39
N HIS A 30 3.17 11.16 4.35
CA HIS A 30 2.47 9.89 4.27
C HIS A 30 1.64 9.94 3.00
N ASN A 31 1.84 8.95 2.13
CA ASN A 31 1.09 8.89 0.88
C ASN A 31 -0.39 8.68 1.22
N LEU A 32 -1.28 9.22 0.40
CA LEU A 32 -2.70 9.02 0.53
C LEU A 32 -3.13 7.57 0.78
N PHE A 33 -2.56 6.63 0.04
CA PHE A 33 -2.87 5.21 0.19
C PHE A 33 -2.33 4.62 1.50
N ASP A 34 -1.24 5.17 2.03
CA ASP A 34 -0.68 4.79 3.33
C ASP A 34 -1.58 5.26 4.49
N ALA A 35 -2.10 6.49 4.39
CA ALA A 35 -3.10 7.02 5.31
C ALA A 35 -4.40 6.20 5.28
N ALA A 36 -4.93 5.90 4.09
CA ALA A 36 -6.14 5.11 3.96
C ALA A 36 -5.98 3.67 4.49
N ALA A 37 -4.86 3.01 4.17
CA ALA A 37 -4.58 1.67 4.65
C ALA A 37 -4.46 1.64 6.19
N THR A 38 -3.73 2.60 6.77
CA THR A 38 -3.59 2.71 8.23
C THR A 38 -4.92 3.01 8.90
N PHE A 39 -5.68 3.97 8.37
CA PHE A 39 -6.98 4.35 8.91
C PHE A 39 -7.96 3.18 8.90
N VAL A 40 -8.12 2.46 7.78
CA VAL A 40 -9.06 1.34 7.68
C VAL A 40 -8.63 0.16 8.56
N ALA A 41 -7.33 -0.15 8.65
CA ALA A 41 -6.84 -1.18 9.56
C ALA A 41 -7.12 -0.82 11.02
N ALA A 42 -6.82 0.41 11.43
CA ALA A 42 -7.11 0.90 12.78
C ALA A 42 -8.62 0.88 13.08
N SER A 43 -9.47 1.26 12.12
CA SER A 43 -10.93 1.15 12.25
C SER A 43 -11.43 -0.28 12.42
N ALA A 44 -10.80 -1.26 11.75
CA ALA A 44 -11.16 -2.67 11.93
C ALA A 44 -10.71 -3.23 13.31
N GLU A 45 -9.72 -2.60 13.93
CA GLU A 45 -9.16 -2.96 15.24
C GLU A 45 -9.73 -2.13 16.41
N ASP A 46 -10.65 -1.19 16.14
CA ASP A 46 -11.19 -0.22 17.11
C ASP A 46 -10.09 0.67 17.77
N ASP A 47 -8.98 0.90 17.06
CA ASP A 47 -7.86 1.73 17.52
C ASP A 47 -8.08 3.21 17.17
N GLN A 48 -8.81 3.91 18.03
CA GLN A 48 -9.15 5.31 17.83
C GLN A 48 -7.92 6.24 17.78
N GLU A 49 -6.87 5.96 18.56
CA GLU A 49 -5.66 6.79 18.58
C GLU A 49 -4.95 6.73 17.23
N ARG A 50 -4.84 5.51 16.67
CA ARG A 50 -4.21 5.29 15.37
C ARG A 50 -5.06 5.83 14.21
N MET A 51 -6.38 5.77 14.33
CA MET A 51 -7.29 6.43 13.39
C MET A 51 -7.08 7.94 13.35
N ASP A 52 -7.03 8.58 14.52
CA ASP A 52 -6.82 10.04 14.63
C ASP A 52 -5.46 10.43 14.04
N GLU A 53 -4.41 9.65 14.32
CA GLU A 53 -3.08 9.87 13.73
C GLU A 53 -3.11 9.82 12.20
N ALA A 54 -3.67 8.75 11.62
CA ALA A 54 -3.76 8.56 10.17
C ALA A 54 -4.62 9.64 9.50
N SER A 55 -5.66 10.12 10.17
CA SER A 55 -6.53 11.19 9.66
C SER A 55 -5.79 12.54 9.53
N GLY A 56 -4.76 12.76 10.35
CA GLY A 56 -3.93 13.97 10.31
C GLY A 56 -2.86 13.97 9.21
N TRP A 57 -2.68 12.85 8.50
CA TRP A 57 -1.63 12.71 7.48
C TRP A 57 -1.96 13.38 6.15
N VAL A 58 -3.25 13.49 5.82
CA VAL A 58 -3.76 13.98 4.53
C VAL A 58 -5.04 14.79 4.74
N SER A 59 -5.54 15.47 3.70
CA SER A 59 -6.83 16.17 3.82
C SER A 59 -7.99 15.17 3.97
N PRO A 60 -9.12 15.56 4.60
CA PRO A 60 -10.28 14.70 4.74
C PRO A 60 -10.84 14.17 3.40
N GLU A 61 -10.82 15.00 2.36
CA GLU A 61 -11.25 14.63 1.00
C GLU A 61 -10.33 13.59 0.39
N ALA A 62 -9.03 13.77 0.62
CA ALA A 62 -8.01 12.83 0.18
C ALA A 62 -8.23 11.48 0.90
N LEU A 63 -8.35 11.48 2.23
CA LEU A 63 -8.60 10.26 3.00
C LEU A 63 -9.86 9.53 2.52
N SER A 64 -10.96 10.26 2.33
CA SER A 64 -12.23 9.70 1.83
C SER A 64 -12.07 9.03 0.48
N PHE A 65 -11.32 9.65 -0.45
CA PHE A 65 -10.98 9.04 -1.72
C PHE A 65 -10.17 7.75 -1.54
N GLY A 66 -9.13 7.78 -0.70
CA GLY A 66 -8.28 6.63 -0.44
C GLY A 66 -9.05 5.45 0.17
N VAL A 67 -9.95 5.71 1.13
CA VAL A 67 -10.84 4.70 1.73
C VAL A 67 -11.79 4.11 0.69
N GLY A 68 -12.40 4.94 -0.15
CA GLY A 68 -13.29 4.48 -1.22
C GLY A 68 -12.58 3.58 -2.24
N GLU A 69 -11.36 3.95 -2.66
CA GLU A 69 -10.54 3.13 -3.55
C GLU A 69 -10.12 1.81 -2.90
N LEU A 70 -9.76 1.82 -1.60
CA LEU A 70 -9.43 0.60 -0.87
C LEU A 70 -10.64 -0.34 -0.78
N ALA A 71 -11.82 0.19 -0.46
CA ALA A 71 -13.07 -0.57 -0.40
C ALA A 71 -13.39 -1.22 -1.77
N CYS A 72 -13.28 -0.46 -2.87
CA CYS A 72 -13.49 -0.98 -4.22
C CYS A 72 -12.52 -2.15 -4.54
N ARG A 73 -11.23 -1.98 -4.24
CA ARG A 73 -10.23 -3.04 -4.46
C ARG A 73 -10.48 -4.26 -3.60
N ALA A 74 -10.87 -4.08 -2.34
CA ALA A 74 -11.19 -5.17 -1.43
C ALA A 74 -12.40 -5.99 -1.94
N VAL A 75 -13.47 -5.31 -2.37
CA VAL A 75 -14.66 -5.97 -2.93
C VAL A 75 -14.30 -6.74 -4.21
N ILE A 76 -13.53 -6.14 -5.13
CA ILE A 76 -13.12 -6.83 -6.39
C ILE A 76 -12.27 -8.06 -6.08
N ALA A 77 -11.32 -7.95 -5.15
CA ALA A 77 -10.48 -9.08 -4.75
C ALA A 77 -11.33 -10.20 -4.14
N LEU A 78 -12.19 -9.86 -3.18
CA LEU A 78 -13.03 -10.83 -2.48
C LEU A 78 -14.08 -11.49 -3.40
N ALA A 79 -14.67 -10.73 -4.34
CA ALA A 79 -15.58 -11.26 -5.35
C ALA A 79 -14.89 -12.32 -6.23
N ARG A 80 -13.64 -12.09 -6.62
CA ARG A 80 -12.85 -13.07 -7.37
C ARG A 80 -12.54 -14.31 -6.54
N GLU A 81 -12.22 -14.15 -5.26
CA GLU A 81 -11.95 -15.26 -4.35
C GLU A 81 -13.19 -16.13 -4.10
N ARG A 82 -14.38 -15.50 -4.01
CA ARG A 82 -15.66 -16.19 -3.78
C ARG A 82 -16.32 -16.71 -5.06
N GLY A 83 -15.91 -16.24 -6.24
CA GLY A 83 -16.59 -16.52 -7.51
C GLY A 83 -17.97 -15.86 -7.61
N GLU A 84 -18.18 -14.76 -6.90
CA GLU A 84 -19.43 -14.01 -6.82
C GLU A 84 -19.34 -12.67 -7.55
N SER A 85 -20.48 -12.01 -7.79
CA SER A 85 -20.46 -10.65 -8.32
C SER A 85 -20.01 -9.64 -7.25
N PRO A 86 -19.34 -8.54 -7.62
CA PRO A 86 -18.99 -7.47 -6.68
C PRO A 86 -20.18 -6.92 -5.90
N GLU A 87 -21.36 -6.83 -6.53
CA GLU A 87 -22.59 -6.39 -5.89
C GLU A 87 -23.06 -7.36 -4.80
N ALA A 88 -23.05 -8.67 -5.07
CA ALA A 88 -23.43 -9.67 -4.08
C ALA A 88 -22.52 -9.61 -2.84
N VAL A 89 -21.20 -9.54 -3.05
CA VAL A 89 -20.22 -9.40 -1.96
C VAL A 89 -20.41 -8.11 -1.18
N ALA A 90 -20.61 -6.97 -1.86
CA ALA A 90 -20.82 -5.69 -1.17
C ALA A 90 -22.09 -5.70 -0.31
N ARG A 91 -23.18 -6.29 -0.82
CA ARG A 91 -24.43 -6.45 -0.07
C ARG A 91 -24.25 -7.38 1.13
N ASP A 92 -23.57 -8.51 0.95
CA ASP A 92 -23.27 -9.47 2.02
C ASP A 92 -22.44 -8.85 3.14
N LEU A 93 -21.37 -8.12 2.82
CA LEU A 93 -20.53 -7.40 3.79
C LEU A 93 -21.31 -6.36 4.61
N LEU A 94 -22.39 -5.81 4.05
CA LEU A 94 -23.27 -4.85 4.71
C LEU A 94 -24.48 -5.51 5.40
N GLY A 95 -24.58 -6.85 5.40
CA GLY A 95 -25.71 -7.58 5.99
C GLY A 95 -27.03 -7.43 5.22
N LEU A 96 -26.96 -7.08 3.93
CA LEU A 96 -28.12 -6.84 3.05
C LEU A 96 -28.48 -8.06 2.18
N ALA A 97 -27.82 -9.20 2.39
CA ALA A 97 -28.14 -10.44 1.69
C ALA A 97 -29.33 -11.14 2.38
N GLY A 98 -30.52 -11.11 1.76
CA GLY A 98 -31.70 -11.83 2.24
C GLY A 98 -32.97 -11.01 2.50
N GLU A 99 -32.95 -9.69 2.28
CA GLU A 99 -34.18 -8.87 2.10
C GLU A 99 -34.59 -8.79 0.62
#